data_AF-A0A4Q0P9V5-F1
#
_entry.id   AF-A0A4Q0P9V5-F1
#
_cell.length_a   1.000
_cell.length_b   1.000
_cell.length_c   1.000
_cell.angle_alpha   90.00
_cell.angle_beta   90.00
_cell.angle_gamma   90.00
#
_symmetry.space_group_name_H-M   'P 1'
#
loop_
_entity.id
_entity.type
_entity.pdbx_description
1 polymer ?
#
loop_
_entity_poly.entity_id
_entity_poly.type
_entity_poly.pdbx_seq_one_letter_code
_entity_poly.pdbx_strand_id
1 'polypeptide(L)' 'MNNLKKEEVWLRGPIDNISTYLQPAAHALRQTGEDLNYWLSDFTDNQLWLKPAGRASIAFHLQHITGVLDRMMTYA' A
#
# COMPACT_ATOMS: atom_id res chain seq x y z
N MET A 1 -9.04 -1.85 13.99
CA MET A 1 -10.18 -0.92 13.73
C MET A 1 -9.88 0.59 13.91
N ASN A 2 -8.78 1.04 14.53
CA ASN A 2 -8.56 2.48 14.80
C ASN A 2 -7.95 3.33 13.66
N ASN A 3 -7.41 2.75 12.58
CA ASN A 3 -6.76 3.54 11.51
C ASN A 3 -7.74 4.23 10.54
N LEU A 4 -8.97 3.74 10.37
CA LEU A 4 -10.00 4.41 9.55
C LEU A 4 -10.52 5.72 10.15
N LYS A 5 -10.21 6.03 11.42
CA LYS A 5 -10.57 7.32 12.05
C LYS A 5 -9.67 8.47 11.64
N LYS A 6 -8.51 8.18 11.05
CA LYS A 6 -7.58 9.21 10.59
C LYS A 6 -7.94 9.59 9.16
N GLU A 7 -7.90 10.88 8.85
CA GLU A 7 -8.08 11.38 7.48
C GLU A 7 -7.13 10.68 6.51
N GLU A 8 -7.47 10.57 5.23
CA GLU A 8 -6.55 9.98 4.25
C GLU A 8 -5.24 10.78 4.18
N VAL A 9 -4.13 10.12 3.82
CA VAL A 9 -2.80 10.73 3.88
C VAL A 9 -2.70 12.02 3.06
N TRP A 10 -3.39 12.12 1.92
CA TRP A 10 -3.39 13.32 1.09
C TRP A 10 -4.07 14.54 1.75
N LEU A 11 -4.97 14.31 2.71
CA LEU A 11 -5.62 15.37 3.50
C LEU A 11 -4.74 15.89 4.64
N ARG A 12 -3.65 15.18 4.98
CA ARG A 12 -2.79 15.49 6.12
C ARG A 12 -1.67 16.47 5.80
N GLY A 13 -1.64 17.00 4.58
CA GLY A 13 -0.61 17.91 4.10
C GLY A 13 0.58 17.21 3.41
N PRO A 14 1.59 17.99 2.99
CA PRO A 14 2.74 17.46 2.25
C PRO A 14 3.62 16.56 3.11
N ILE A 15 4.24 15.57 2.48
CA ILE A 15 5.29 14.75 3.09
C ILE A 15 6.62 15.51 2.99
N ASP A 16 7.29 15.66 4.13
CA ASP A 16 8.58 16.34 4.22
C ASP A 16 9.63 15.70 3.31
N ASN A 17 10.52 16.53 2.74
CA ASN A 17 11.61 16.12 1.86
C ASN A 17 11.17 15.45 0.54
N ILE A 18 9.91 15.60 0.13
CA ILE A 18 9.40 15.14 -1.17
C ILE A 18 9.03 16.34 -2.03
N SER A 19 9.52 16.36 -3.28
CA SER A 19 9.14 17.36 -4.29
C SER A 19 7.63 17.47 -4.45
N THR A 20 7.10 18.69 -4.62
CA THR A 20 5.66 18.92 -4.81
C THR A 20 5.08 18.08 -5.95
N TYR A 21 5.85 17.85 -7.02
CA TYR A 21 5.43 17.04 -8.16
C TYR A 21 5.28 15.54 -7.82
N LEU A 22 5.98 15.07 -6.78
CA LEU A 22 5.96 13.67 -6.33
C LEU A 22 5.03 13.43 -5.14
N GLN A 23 4.40 14.48 -4.59
CA GLN A 23 3.49 14.37 -3.45
C GLN A 23 2.36 13.36 -3.69
N PRO A 24 1.64 13.34 -4.83
CA PRO A 24 0.57 12.37 -5.05
C PRO A 24 1.05 10.90 -4.97
N ALA A 25 2.22 10.60 -5.54
CA ALA A 25 2.81 9.28 -5.47
C ALA A 25 3.22 8.93 -4.02
N ALA A 26 3.88 9.86 -3.33
CA ALA A 26 4.29 9.65 -1.94
C ALA A 26 3.09 9.46 -0.99
N HIS A 27 2.01 10.23 -1.17
CA HIS A 27 0.76 10.06 -0.45
C HIS A 27 0.14 8.68 -0.70
N ALA A 28 0.08 8.24 -1.95
CA ALA A 28 -0.47 6.92 -2.30
C ALA A 28 0.33 5.76 -1.68
N LEU A 29 1.67 5.84 -1.71
CA LEU A 29 2.54 4.83 -1.09
C LEU A 29 2.38 4.79 0.43
N ARG A 30 2.32 5.96 1.08
CA ARG A 30 2.10 6.06 2.52
C ARG A 30 0.71 5.56 2.91
N GLN A 31 -0.34 5.92 2.16
CA GLN A 31 -1.71 5.44 2.37
C GLN A 31 -1.76 3.91 2.26
N THR A 32 -1.15 3.34 1.22
CA THR A 32 -1.07 1.88 1.02
C THR A 32 -0.43 1.21 2.24
N GLY A 33 0.65 1.74 2.80
CA GLY A 33 1.27 1.19 4.02
C GLY A 33 0.35 1.21 5.25
N GLU A 34 -0.47 2.25 5.41
CA GLU A 34 -1.44 2.34 6.51
C GLU A 34 -2.62 1.38 6.29
N ASP A 35 -3.10 1.29 5.06
CA ASP A 35 -4.22 0.44 4.64
C ASP A 35 -3.88 -1.04 4.77
N LEU A 36 -2.69 -1.46 4.35
CA LEU A 36 -2.27 -2.85 4.44
C LEU A 36 -2.29 -3.35 5.89
N ASN A 37 -1.76 -2.57 6.83
CA ASN A 37 -1.79 -2.91 8.25
C ASN A 37 -3.23 -3.01 8.80
N TYR A 38 -4.14 -2.18 8.29
CA TYR A 38 -5.53 -2.20 8.69
C TYR A 38 -6.27 -3.41 8.11
N TRP A 39 -6.29 -3.55 6.78
CA TRP A 39 -7.08 -4.55 6.08
C TRP A 39 -6.59 -5.98 6.29
N LEU A 40 -5.29 -6.15 6.56
CA LEU A 40 -4.71 -7.47 6.82
C LEU A 40 -4.67 -7.83 8.30
N SER A 41 -5.13 -6.96 9.21
CA SER A 41 -5.05 -7.20 10.65
C SER A 41 -5.77 -8.46 11.12
N ASP A 42 -6.85 -8.85 10.42
CA ASP A 42 -7.66 -10.03 10.74
C ASP A 42 -7.40 -11.22 9.79
N PHE A 43 -6.39 -11.12 8.92
CA PHE A 43 -6.01 -12.22 8.02
C PHE A 43 -5.03 -13.17 8.68
N THR A 44 -5.37 -14.46 8.66
CA THR A 44 -4.41 -15.53 8.97
C THR A 44 -3.45 -15.76 7.80
N ASP A 45 -2.26 -16.30 8.08
CA ASP A 45 -1.27 -16.63 7.05
C ASP A 45 -1.85 -17.51 5.94
N ASN A 46 -2.69 -18.49 6.28
CA ASN A 46 -3.32 -19.38 5.31
C ASN A 46 -4.27 -18.63 4.36
N GLN A 47 -5.00 -17.63 4.87
CA GLN A 47 -5.91 -16.83 4.05
C GLN A 47 -5.17 -15.98 3.01
N LEU A 48 -3.94 -15.54 3.31
CA LEU A 48 -3.13 -14.74 2.37
C LEU A 48 -2.79 -15.51 1.08
N TRP A 49 -2.70 -16.84 1.16
CA TRP A 49 -2.32 -17.71 0.04
C TRP A 49 -3.51 -18.27 -0.76
N LEU A 50 -4.74 -18.02 -0.33
CA LEU A 50 -5.93 -18.44 -1.08
C LEU A 50 -5.96 -17.76 -2.46
N LYS A 51 -6.55 -18.45 -3.44
CA LYS A 51 -6.72 -17.98 -4.82
C LYS A 51 -8.22 -17.83 -5.14
N PRO A 52 -8.85 -16.72 -4.75
CA PRO A 52 -10.27 -16.50 -5.01
C PRO A 52 -10.55 -16.55 -6.51
N ALA A 53 -11.54 -17.37 -6.91
CA ALA A 53 -11.94 -17.53 -8.31
C ALA A 53 -10.77 -17.84 -9.28
N GLY A 54 -9.74 -18.55 -8.83
CA GLY A 54 -8.57 -18.90 -9.63
C GLY A 54 -7.65 -17.71 -9.97
N ARG A 55 -7.81 -16.56 -9.31
CA ARG A 55 -6.93 -15.39 -9.45
C ARG A 55 -5.69 -15.50 -8.55
N ALA A 56 -4.75 -14.59 -8.74
CA ALA A 56 -3.58 -14.51 -7.88
C ALA A 56 -3.98 -14.26 -6.41
N SER A 57 -3.15 -14.74 -5.48
CA SER A 57 -3.40 -14.63 -4.05
C SER A 57 -3.07 -13.23 -3.53
N ILE A 58 -3.56 -12.89 -2.34
CA ILE A 58 -3.19 -11.63 -1.66
C ILE A 58 -1.68 -11.59 -1.43
N ALA A 59 -1.08 -12.69 -0.94
CA ALA A 59 0.36 -12.79 -0.74
C ALA A 59 1.15 -12.50 -2.03
N PHE A 60 0.69 -13.01 -3.18
CA PHE A 60 1.30 -12.71 -4.47
C PHE A 60 1.26 -11.21 -4.77
N HIS A 61 0.11 -10.55 -4.61
CA HIS A 61 0.00 -9.12 -4.88
C HIS A 61 0.87 -8.26 -3.95
N LEU A 62 0.97 -8.64 -2.67
CA LEU A 62 1.84 -7.97 -1.68
C LEU A 62 3.33 -8.13 -2.01
N GLN A 63 3.74 -9.29 -2.52
CA GLN A 63 5.11 -9.50 -2.98
C GLN A 63 5.37 -8.82 -4.33
N HIS A 64 4.37 -8.76 -5.20
CA HIS A 64 4.50 -8.18 -6.53
C HIS A 64 4.65 -6.67 -6.50
N ILE A 65 3.90 -5.97 -5.62
CA ILE A 65 3.95 -4.51 -5.54
C ILE A 65 5.35 -3.98 -5.22
N THR A 66 6.13 -4.66 -4.37
CA THR A 66 7.49 -4.22 -4.03
C THR A 66 8.42 -4.26 -5.25
N GLY A 67 8.36 -5.32 -6.06
CA GLY A 67 9.12 -5.41 -7.31
C GLY A 67 8.67 -4.41 -8.37
N VAL A 68 7.37 -4.10 -8.44
CA VAL A 68 6.87 -3.03 -9.32
C VAL A 68 7.41 -1.67 -8.89
N LEU A 69 7.39 -1.36 -7.60
CA LEU A 69 7.91 -0.10 -7.06
C LEU A 69 9.41 0.07 -7.34
N ASP A 70 10.21 -0.96 -7.07
CA ASP A 70 11.64 -0.94 -7.34
C ASP A 70 11.94 -0.60 -8.81
N ARG A 71 11.24 -1.27 -9.74
CA ARG A 71 11.39 -1.03 -11.17
C ARG A 71 10.89 0.35 -11.60
N MET A 72 9.76 0.84 -11.06
CA MET A 72 9.23 2.16 -11.44
C MET A 72 10.12 3.28 -10.92
N MET A 73 10.62 3.17 -9.69
CA MET A 73 11.48 4.18 -9.07
C MET A 73 12.87 4.23 -9.70
N THR A 74 13.31 3.17 -10.38
CA THR A 74 14.55 3.18 -11.17
C THR A 74 14.54 4.23 -12.29
N TYR A 75 13.37 4.61 -12.80
CA TYR A 75 13.22 5.57 -13.90
C TYR A 75 12.68 6.95 -13.46
N ALA A 76 12.46 7.14 -12.15
CA ALA A 76 11.82 8.33 -11.60
C ALA A 76 12.84 9.44 -11.24
#